data_AF-A0A410M9F2-F1
#
_entry.id   AF-A0A410M9F2-F1
#
_cell.length_a   1.000
_cell.length_b   1.000
_cell.length_c   1.000
_cell.angle_alpha   90.00
_cell.angle_beta   90.00
_cell.angle_gamma   90.00
#
_symmetry.space_group_name_H-M   'P 1'
#
loop_
_entity.id
_entity.type
_entity.pdbx_description
1 polymer ?
#
loop_
_entity_poly.entity_id
_entity_poly.type
_entity_poly.pdbx_seq_one_letter_code
_entity_poly.pdbx_strand_id
1 'polypeptide(L)' 'MPLFAVTEFVYGETFATQKQLGLALFDYVHWYNHIRIHGSLGYSSPIEFKKKHLNKVV' A
#
# COMPACT_ATOMS: atom_id res chain seq x y z
N MET A 1 -11.89 -5.74 4.98
CA MET A 1 -11.63 -4.86 6.15
C MET A 1 -10.22 -4.29 6.04
N PRO A 2 -10.02 -2.97 5.87
CA PRO A 2 -10.97 -1.96 5.45
C PRO A 2 -10.59 -1.30 4.10
N LEU A 3 -11.61 -0.87 3.36
CA LEU A 3 -11.53 0.03 2.20
C LEU A 3 -11.12 1.48 2.57
N PHE A 4 -10.68 1.71 3.80
CA PHE A 4 -10.45 3.04 4.39
C PHE A 4 -9.05 3.63 4.14
N ALA A 5 -8.04 2.82 3.83
CA ALA A 5 -6.66 3.31 3.75
C ALA A 5 -6.42 4.31 2.60
N VAL A 6 -7.12 4.12 1.46
CA VAL A 6 -7.02 5.05 0.33
C VAL A 6 -7.77 6.34 0.64
N THR A 7 -8.90 6.23 1.34
CA THR A 7 -9.74 7.37 1.70
C THR A 7 -9.04 8.25 2.73
N GLU A 8 -8.40 7.69 3.76
CA GLU A 8 -7.67 8.46 4.80
C GLU A 8 -6.39 9.14 4.29
N PHE A 9 -5.66 8.55 3.33
CA PHE A 9 -4.47 9.20 2.77
C PHE A 9 -4.81 10.47 1.97
N VAL A 10 -6.01 10.53 1.39
CA VAL A 10 -6.48 11.66 0.57
C VAL A 10 -7.34 12.64 1.40
N TYR A 11 -7.91 12.21 2.53
CA TYR A 11 -8.76 13.06 3.36
C TYR A 11 -7.94 13.86 4.39
N GLY A 12 -7.61 15.11 4.03
CA GLY A 12 -7.21 16.14 5.00
C GLY A 12 -5.86 16.83 4.75
N GLU A 13 -5.03 16.28 3.87
CA GLU A 13 -3.72 16.85 3.54
C GLU A 13 -3.80 17.73 2.28
N THR A 14 -3.59 19.03 2.45
CA THR A 14 -3.41 19.96 1.32
C THR A 14 -1.94 20.06 0.98
N PHE A 15 -1.55 19.54 -0.18
CA PHE A 15 -0.16 19.66 -0.65
C PHE A 15 0.05 21.01 -1.33
N ALA A 16 1.05 21.77 -0.87
CA ALA A 16 1.38 23.06 -1.48
C ALA A 16 2.05 22.91 -2.85
N THR A 17 2.65 21.75 -3.13
CA THR A 17 3.35 21.49 -4.39
C THR A 17 3.13 20.05 -4.88
N GLN A 18 3.17 19.86 -6.20
CA GLN A 18 3.09 18.53 -6.82
C GLN A 18 4.24 17.60 -6.37
N LYS A 19 5.40 18.16 -6.03
CA LYS A 19 6.54 17.41 -5.50
C LYS A 19 6.22 16.78 -4.13
N GLN A 20 5.58 17.54 -3.23
CA GLN A 20 5.15 17.02 -1.92
C GLN A 20 4.09 15.93 -2.06
N LEU A 21 3.12 16.11 -2.95
CA LEU A 21 2.15 15.07 -3.27
C LEU A 21 2.83 13.80 -3.79
N GLY A 22 3.82 13.94 -4.68
CA GLY A 22 4.57 12.82 -5.24
C GLY A 22 5.36 12.04 -4.17
N LEU A 23 6.00 12.74 -3.23
CA LEU A 23 6.70 12.13 -2.09
C LEU A 23 5.74 11.36 -1.20
N ALA A 24 4.66 12.01 -0.75
CA ALA A 24 3.67 11.36 0.11
C ALA A 24 3.05 10.13 -0.57
N LEU A 25 2.74 10.23 -1.87
CA LEU A 25 2.19 9.12 -2.64
C LEU A 25 3.19 7.97 -2.75
N PHE A 26 4.47 8.28 -2.96
CA PHE A 26 5.52 7.28 -3.01
C PHE A 26 5.65 6.53 -1.68
N ASP A 27 5.65 7.26 -0.57
CA ASP A 27 5.70 6.69 0.77
C ASP A 27 4.46 5.82 1.06
N TYR A 28 3.28 6.28 0.65
CA TYR A 28 2.05 5.49 0.78
C TYR A 28 2.11 4.19 -0.04
N VAL A 29 2.54 4.26 -1.29
CA VAL A 29 2.69 3.07 -2.15
C VAL A 29 3.70 2.10 -1.56
N HIS A 30 4.81 2.60 -1.00
CA HIS A 30 5.80 1.76 -0.34
C HIS A 30 5.22 1.06 0.89
N TRP A 31 4.56 1.82 1.77
CA TRP A 31 3.90 1.27 2.96
C TRP A 31 2.84 0.22 2.58
N TYR A 32 1.99 0.51 1.60
CA TYR A 32 0.96 -0.41 1.14
C TYR A 32 1.54 -1.73 0.64
N ASN A 33 2.60 -1.67 -0.17
CA ASN A 33 3.14 -2.87 -0.82
C ASN A 33 4.02 -3.71 0.11
N HIS A 34 4.80 -3.06 0.99
CA HIS A 34 5.81 -3.73 1.80
C HIS A 34 5.39 -3.95 3.24
N ILE A 35 4.67 -3.00 3.84
CA ILE A 35 4.44 -2.95 5.30
C ILE A 35 3.01 -3.35 5.63
N ARG A 36 2.02 -2.99 4.80
CA ARG A 36 0.61 -3.26 5.07
C ARG A 36 0.32 -4.76 5.10
N ILE A 37 -0.08 -5.26 6.26
CA ILE A 37 -0.45 -6.66 6.46
C ILE A 37 -1.95 -6.83 6.24
N HIS A 38 -2.32 -7.81 5.42
CA HIS A 38 -3.72 -8.12 5.13
C HIS A 38 -4.12 -9.47 5.72
N GLY A 39 -5.12 -9.49 6.60
CA GLY A 39 -5.68 -10.73 7.13
C GLY A 39 -6.22 -11.67 6.05
N SER A 40 -6.81 -11.11 4.98
CA SER A 40 -7.28 -11.89 3.81
C SER A 40 -6.15 -12.50 2.97
N LEU A 41 -4.92 -11.99 3.09
CA LEU A 41 -3.73 -12.57 2.46
C LEU A 41 -2.97 -13.51 3.41
N GLY A 42 -3.61 -13.93 4.52
CA GLY A 42 -2.97 -14.78 5.52
C GLY A 42 -1.91 -14.04 6.35
N TYR A 43 -2.21 -12.80 6.74
CA TYR A 43 -1.30 -11.94 7.52
C TYR A 43 0.05 -11.71 6.84
N SER A 44 0.02 -11.55 5.52
CA SER A 44 1.19 -11.22 4.70
C SER A 44 1.00 -9.87 4.01
N SER A 45 2.10 -9.22 3.65
CA SER A 45 2.06 -8.03 2.80
C SER A 45 1.81 -8.40 1.33
N PRO A 46 1.33 -7.47 0.49
CA PRO A 46 1.07 -7.74 -0.92
C PRO A 46 2.27 -8.29 -1.69
N ILE A 47 3.48 -7.79 -1.40
CA ILE A 47 4.71 -8.30 -2.02
C ILE A 47 5.03 -9.73 -1.58
N GLU A 48 4.90 -10.02 -0.29
CA GLU A 48 5.18 -11.36 0.24
C GLU A 48 4.16 -12.38 -0.27
N PHE A 49 2.89 -11.98 -0.36
CA PHE A 49 1.85 -12.77 -1.01
C PHE A 49 2.19 -13.02 -2.49
N LYS A 50 2.56 -11.99 -3.26
CA LYS A 50 3.00 -12.15 -4.65
C LYS A 50 4.15 -13.15 -4.76
N LYS A 51 5.23 -12.98 -3.98
CA LYS A 51 6.38 -13.90 -4.00
C LYS A 51 5.98 -15.34 -3.71
N LYS A 52 5.14 -15.55 -2.69
CA LYS A 52 4.69 -16.87 -2.27
C LYS A 52 3.79 -17.57 -3.30
N HIS A 53 3.02 -16.80 -4.07
CA HIS A 53 2.06 -17.32 -5.05
C HIS A 53 2.56 -17.28 -6.50
N LEU A 54 3.61 -16.52 -6.83
CA LEU A 54 4.25 -16.51 -8.15
C LEU A 54 5.12 -17.76 -8.39
N ASN A 55 5.69 -18.35 -7.35
CA ASN A 55 6.49 -19.60 -7.45
C ASN A 55 5.63 -20.87 -7.68
N LYS A 56 4.31 -20.74 -7.82
CA LYS A 56 3.41 -21.86 -8.17
C LYS A 56 2.99 -21.89 -9.64
N VAL A 57 3.40 -20.90 -10.43
CA VAL A 57 2.98 -20.75 -11.84
C VAL A 57 4.11 -21.09 -12.83
N VAL A 58 5.22 -21.67 -12.35
CA VAL A 58 6.29 -22.23 -13.19
C VAL A 58 6.35 -23.74 -13.01
#